data_AF-A0A726CUJ6-F1
#
_entry.id   AF-A0A726CUJ6-F1
#
_cell.length_a   1.000
_cell.length_b   1.000
_cell.length_c   1.000
_cell.angle_alpha   90.00
_cell.angle_beta   90.00
_cell.angle_gamma   90.00
#
_symmetry.space_group_name_H-M   'P 1'
#
loop_
_entity.id
_entity.type
_entity.pdbx_description
1 polymer ?
#
loop_
_entity_poly.entity_id
_entity_poly.type
_entity_poly.pdbx_seq_one_letter_code
_entity_poly.pdbx_strand_id
1 'polypeptide(L)'
;MGQKFAVFIAYDDEPNTKRYSAEFQTQDEYVKGWQSALKKAHHTSGQKSVISCGCRGKGAKRLYVRSLPNSDTFILIKAANTGTEHDPSCVFFDLDARHTGLKGYASNVVRINNEGTMSIRLGIGMTEKDPPEKSEVPSLPQIQRPEGGQASMTLSGLLSLLWTEAGLNVWYPNMAGKRNDSLVRYRMLEAAKQIRSGRACIGDHLFIGVADSKSKVASEQVQLLSSAELSDKRLLLLSVLPRYDAEKHEKPLKFLPMRNFGGMPLTFFNSDGHWDSVKRRFPLEYAAWKNGGKVVVFALTSPVSVTSRGISARAHQIVLMLVSDNWIPLDSSYEAIVSRKLDAEHRHYVKPMRYDASASDVFPDFYLLDTRSDKPFPMEVF
;
A
#
# COMPACT_ATOMS: atom_id res chain seq x y z
N MET A 1 -3.61 6.00 13.86
CA MET A 1 -4.57 5.58 12.81
C MET A 1 -5.60 6.67 12.69
N GLY A 2 -6.31 6.74 11.55
CA GLY A 2 -7.58 7.46 11.54
C GLY A 2 -8.46 6.94 12.68
N GLN A 3 -9.18 7.83 13.34
CA GLN A 3 -10.11 7.54 14.39
C GLN A 3 -11.26 6.67 13.87
N LYS A 4 -11.58 5.60 14.60
CA LYS A 4 -12.85 4.90 14.40
C LYS A 4 -13.96 5.70 15.06
N PHE A 5 -15.06 5.86 14.34
CA PHE A 5 -16.28 6.49 14.83
C PHE A 5 -17.37 5.45 15.03
N ALA A 6 -18.46 5.84 15.68
CA ALA A 6 -19.63 4.99 15.79
C ALA A 6 -20.15 4.61 14.39
N VAL A 7 -20.71 3.41 14.26
CA VAL A 7 -21.35 2.92 13.03
C VAL A 7 -22.83 2.74 13.29
N PHE A 8 -23.65 3.16 12.32
CA PHE A 8 -25.09 3.04 12.36
C PHE A 8 -25.53 1.99 11.35
N ILE A 9 -26.32 1.01 11.78
CA ILE A 9 -26.91 -0.02 10.93
C ILE A 9 -28.42 0.05 11.05
N ALA A 10 -29.09 0.39 9.95
CA ALA A 10 -30.54 0.30 9.82
C ALA A 10 -30.88 -0.97 9.03
N TYR A 11 -31.81 -1.77 9.54
CA TYR A 11 -32.30 -2.98 8.89
C TYR A 11 -33.74 -2.75 8.40
N ASP A 12 -34.11 -3.26 7.23
CA ASP A 12 -35.44 -3.03 6.66
C ASP A 12 -36.61 -3.59 7.52
N ASP A 13 -36.34 -4.57 8.38
CA ASP A 13 -37.28 -5.24 9.29
C ASP A 13 -37.27 -4.67 10.72
N GLU A 14 -36.36 -3.75 11.06
CA GLU A 14 -36.27 -3.13 12.39
C GLU A 14 -36.48 -1.61 12.30
N PRO A 15 -37.45 -1.03 13.03
CA PRO A 15 -37.75 0.41 12.93
C PRO A 15 -36.63 1.31 13.47
N ASN A 16 -35.73 0.76 14.29
CA ASN A 16 -34.68 1.52 14.97
C ASN A 16 -33.30 1.26 14.37
N THR A 17 -32.59 2.35 14.06
CA THR A 17 -31.19 2.27 13.66
C THR A 17 -30.32 1.90 14.85
N LYS A 18 -29.59 0.78 14.76
CA LYS A 18 -28.65 0.33 15.79
C LYS A 18 -27.34 1.11 15.69
N ARG A 19 -26.87 1.63 16.83
CA ARG A 19 -25.59 2.34 16.95
C ARG A 19 -24.56 1.44 17.63
N TYR A 20 -23.41 1.28 17.00
CA TYR A 20 -22.25 0.56 17.53
C TYR A 20 -21.13 1.56 17.81
N SER A 21 -20.63 1.63 19.04
CA SER A 21 -19.58 2.58 19.43
C SER A 21 -18.22 2.20 18.81
N ALA A 22 -17.23 3.08 18.91
CA ALA A 22 -15.88 2.77 18.43
C ALA A 22 -15.25 1.64 19.26
N GLU A 23 -15.49 1.64 20.56
CA GLU A 23 -15.01 0.65 21.53
C GLU A 23 -15.56 -0.74 21.21
N PHE A 24 -16.87 -0.84 20.95
CA PHE A 24 -17.52 -2.09 20.53
C PHE A 24 -16.92 -2.67 19.25
N GLN A 25 -16.38 -1.83 18.36
CA GLN A 25 -15.75 -2.25 17.11
C GLN A 25 -14.27 -2.64 17.26
N THR A 26 -13.65 -2.45 18.43
CA THR A 26 -12.18 -2.57 18.59
C THR A 26 -11.72 -3.37 19.79
N GLN A 27 -12.49 -3.44 20.88
CA GLN A 27 -12.04 -4.16 22.07
C GLN A 27 -12.28 -5.67 21.93
N ASP A 28 -11.33 -6.45 22.44
CA ASP A 28 -11.30 -7.90 22.28
C ASP A 28 -12.56 -8.59 22.82
N GLU A 29 -13.14 -8.06 23.91
CA GLU A 29 -14.37 -8.56 24.53
C GLU A 29 -15.59 -8.50 23.60
N TYR A 30 -15.64 -7.54 22.65
CA TYR A 30 -16.75 -7.35 21.73
C TYR A 30 -16.54 -7.98 20.36
N VAL A 31 -15.39 -8.61 20.09
CA VAL A 31 -15.06 -9.15 18.75
C VAL A 31 -16.15 -10.08 18.22
N LYS A 32 -16.66 -11.00 19.05
CA LYS A 32 -17.74 -11.93 18.65
C LYS A 32 -19.05 -11.20 18.34
N GLY A 33 -19.43 -10.24 19.19
CA GLY A 33 -20.64 -9.44 19.01
C GLY A 33 -20.56 -8.57 17.75
N TRP A 34 -19.41 -7.96 17.50
CA TRP A 34 -19.16 -7.14 16.32
C TRP A 34 -19.20 -7.96 15.03
N GLN A 35 -18.53 -9.13 15.01
CA GLN A 35 -18.59 -10.04 13.86
C GLN A 35 -20.00 -10.55 13.59
N SER A 36 -20.79 -10.83 14.64
CA SER A 36 -22.20 -11.21 14.50
C SER A 36 -23.05 -10.09 13.87
N ALA A 37 -22.86 -8.84 14.31
CA ALA A 37 -23.55 -7.68 13.76
C ALA A 37 -23.21 -7.46 12.27
N LEU A 38 -21.94 -7.56 11.90
CA LEU A 38 -21.51 -7.46 10.50
C LEU A 38 -22.04 -8.61 9.65
N LYS A 39 -22.01 -9.84 10.16
CA LYS A 39 -22.56 -11.00 9.47
C LYS A 39 -24.07 -10.84 9.21
N LYS A 40 -24.84 -10.31 10.17
CA LYS A 40 -26.27 -10.01 9.98
C LYS A 40 -26.48 -8.96 8.88
N ALA A 41 -25.65 -7.93 8.84
CA ALA A 41 -25.75 -6.82 7.89
C ALA A 41 -25.21 -7.14 6.47
N HIS A 42 -24.48 -8.24 6.28
CA HIS A 42 -23.92 -8.65 5.00
C HIS A 42 -25.00 -9.15 4.02
N HIS A 43 -24.96 -8.73 2.74
CA HIS A 43 -25.99 -8.98 1.72
C HIS A 43 -26.43 -10.45 1.55
N THR A 44 -25.62 -11.43 1.96
CA THR A 44 -25.97 -12.86 1.93
C THR A 44 -27.09 -13.25 2.90
N SER A 45 -27.46 -12.41 3.86
CA SER A 45 -28.57 -12.67 4.79
C SER A 45 -29.96 -12.44 4.19
N GLY A 46 -30.06 -11.97 2.93
CA GLY A 46 -31.33 -11.64 2.28
C GLY A 46 -32.00 -10.36 2.81
N GLN A 47 -31.41 -9.76 3.84
CA GLN A 47 -31.89 -8.57 4.54
C GLN A 47 -31.16 -7.35 3.98
N LYS A 48 -31.92 -6.39 3.44
CA LYS A 48 -31.37 -5.09 3.05
C LYS A 48 -31.02 -4.32 4.32
N SER A 49 -29.78 -3.87 4.39
CA SER A 49 -29.31 -3.02 5.48
C SER A 49 -28.61 -1.79 4.94
N VAL A 50 -28.76 -0.68 5.65
CA VAL A 50 -28.09 0.58 5.37
C VAL A 50 -27.08 0.82 6.48
N ILE A 51 -25.80 0.81 6.12
CA ILE A 51 -24.71 1.05 7.05
C ILE A 51 -24.12 2.42 6.75
N SER A 52 -23.93 3.24 7.79
CA SER A 52 -23.32 4.56 7.67
C SER A 52 -22.35 4.86 8.81
N CYS A 53 -21.31 5.64 8.51
CA CYS A 53 -20.35 6.10 9.51
C CYS A 53 -20.87 7.33 10.27
N GLY A 54 -20.72 7.32 11.58
CA GLY A 54 -21.08 8.40 12.50
C GLY A 54 -20.04 9.49 12.68
N CYS A 55 -19.05 9.60 11.79
CA CYS A 55 -18.11 10.72 11.82
C CYS A 55 -18.78 12.05 11.41
N ARG A 56 -18.11 13.17 11.68
CA ARG A 56 -18.60 14.54 11.40
C ARG A 56 -18.48 14.95 9.93
N GLY A 57 -18.04 14.04 9.06
CA GLY A 57 -17.98 14.27 7.62
C GLY A 57 -19.34 14.55 6.98
N LYS A 58 -19.31 15.15 5.80
CA LYS A 58 -20.50 15.59 5.04
C LYS A 58 -20.85 14.54 3.98
N GLY A 59 -22.10 14.13 3.90
CA GLY A 59 -22.56 13.13 2.92
C GLY A 59 -23.24 11.93 3.58
N ALA A 60 -23.53 10.91 2.77
CA ALA A 60 -24.23 9.72 3.23
C ALA A 60 -23.31 8.77 4.02
N LYS A 61 -21.99 8.85 3.80
CA LYS A 61 -20.96 8.09 4.53
C LYS A 61 -21.26 6.59 4.55
N ARG A 62 -21.75 6.09 3.42
CA ARG A 62 -22.22 4.72 3.26
C ARG A 62 -21.06 3.75 3.39
N LEU A 63 -21.27 2.72 4.18
CA LEU A 63 -20.35 1.60 4.35
C LEU A 63 -21.00 0.32 3.84
N TYR A 64 -20.16 -0.66 3.51
CA TYR A 64 -20.57 -2.00 3.16
C TYR A 64 -19.84 -3.01 4.02
N VAL A 65 -20.46 -4.16 4.25
CA VAL A 65 -19.78 -5.31 4.84
C VAL A 65 -19.12 -6.11 3.74
N ARG A 66 -17.86 -6.46 3.94
CA ARG A 66 -17.12 -7.42 3.12
C ARG A 66 -16.76 -8.63 3.95
N SER A 67 -17.00 -9.82 3.42
CA SER A 67 -16.44 -11.07 3.96
C SER A 67 -14.99 -11.24 3.49
N LEU A 68 -14.07 -11.58 4.39
CA LEU A 68 -12.69 -11.87 4.04
C LEU A 68 -12.57 -13.29 3.49
N PRO A 69 -11.91 -13.50 2.32
CA PRO A 69 -11.73 -14.82 1.73
C PRO A 69 -11.10 -15.80 2.72
N ASN A 70 -11.59 -17.04 2.75
CA ASN A 70 -11.10 -18.13 3.60
C ASN A 70 -11.15 -17.83 5.11
N SER A 71 -12.06 -16.96 5.55
CA SER A 71 -12.31 -16.71 6.97
C SER A 71 -13.78 -16.37 7.23
N ASP A 72 -14.25 -16.63 8.44
CA ASP A 72 -15.56 -16.14 8.92
C ASP A 72 -15.50 -14.69 9.42
N THR A 73 -14.54 -13.91 8.93
CA THR A 73 -14.31 -12.54 9.37
C THR A 73 -14.90 -11.55 8.38
N PHE A 74 -15.68 -10.62 8.91
CA PHE A 74 -16.29 -9.52 8.19
C PHE A 74 -15.61 -8.20 8.57
N ILE A 75 -15.45 -7.33 7.58
CA ILE A 75 -14.90 -5.98 7.73
C ILE A 75 -15.84 -4.95 7.11
N LEU A 76 -15.71 -3.70 7.57
CA LEU A 76 -16.39 -2.56 6.96
C LEU A 76 -15.50 -1.88 5.93
N ILE A 77 -16.10 -1.48 4.83
CA ILE A 77 -15.46 -0.77 3.73
C ILE A 77 -16.31 0.45 3.36
N LYS A 78 -15.68 1.51 2.89
CA LYS A 78 -16.38 2.69 2.36
C LYS A 78 -16.91 2.41 0.95
N ALA A 79 -17.96 3.14 0.56
CA ALA A 79 -18.38 3.18 -0.84
C ALA A 79 -17.28 3.77 -1.74
N ALA A 80 -17.24 3.33 -3.00
CA ALA A 80 -16.25 3.85 -3.95
C ALA A 80 -16.42 5.37 -4.12
N ASN A 81 -15.31 6.11 -4.12
CA ASN A 81 -15.27 7.57 -4.27
C ASN A 81 -15.99 8.38 -3.17
N THR A 82 -16.36 7.78 -2.03
CA THR A 82 -16.98 8.52 -0.91
C THR A 82 -16.02 8.83 0.22
N GLY A 83 -14.70 8.66 0.03
CA GLY A 83 -13.69 8.91 1.07
C GLY A 83 -13.74 10.34 1.62
N THR A 84 -13.95 11.33 0.75
CA THR A 84 -14.06 12.74 1.12
C THR A 84 -15.37 13.10 1.82
N GLU A 85 -16.35 12.18 1.88
CA GLU A 85 -17.56 12.35 2.69
C GLU A 85 -17.31 12.13 4.18
N HIS A 86 -16.20 11.48 4.53
CA HIS A 86 -15.84 11.23 5.91
C HIS A 86 -15.05 12.39 6.50
N ASP A 87 -15.12 12.53 7.83
CA ASP A 87 -14.30 13.50 8.57
C ASP A 87 -12.80 13.21 8.27
N PRO A 88 -11.93 14.22 8.07
CA PRO A 88 -10.51 13.99 7.81
C PRO A 88 -9.79 13.16 8.87
N SER A 89 -10.32 13.07 10.08
CA SER A 89 -9.80 12.19 11.13
C SER A 89 -10.34 10.76 11.07
N CYS A 90 -11.33 10.46 10.24
CA CYS A 90 -11.98 9.15 10.13
C CYS A 90 -11.10 8.11 9.43
N VAL A 91 -11.16 6.85 9.89
CA VAL A 91 -10.50 5.71 9.23
C VAL A 91 -10.97 5.44 7.79
N PHE A 92 -12.16 5.93 7.42
CA PHE A 92 -12.72 5.81 6.07
C PHE A 92 -12.47 7.04 5.21
N PHE A 93 -11.80 8.07 5.74
CA PHE A 93 -11.40 9.21 4.95
C PHE A 93 -10.33 8.82 3.93
N ASP A 94 -10.46 9.37 2.73
CA ASP A 94 -9.52 9.19 1.64
C ASP A 94 -9.63 10.36 0.66
N LEU A 95 -8.51 10.70 0.00
CA LEU A 95 -8.54 11.71 -1.04
C LEU A 95 -9.24 11.17 -2.28
N ASP A 96 -10.01 12.02 -2.94
CA ASP A 96 -10.60 11.69 -4.25
C ASP A 96 -9.47 11.45 -5.27
N ALA A 97 -9.64 10.46 -6.15
CA ALA A 97 -8.72 10.14 -7.24
C ALA A 97 -8.29 11.36 -8.07
N ARG A 98 -9.12 12.39 -8.18
CA ARG A 98 -8.80 13.67 -8.85
C ARG A 98 -7.63 14.43 -8.21
N HIS A 99 -7.39 14.22 -6.92
CA HIS A 99 -6.32 14.85 -6.15
C HIS A 99 -5.06 13.97 -6.05
N THR A 100 -5.06 12.79 -6.69
CA THR A 100 -3.92 11.87 -6.71
C THR A 100 -3.58 11.47 -8.15
N GLY A 101 -2.47 10.77 -8.33
CA GLY A 101 -2.06 10.23 -9.61
C GLY A 101 -3.03 9.19 -10.19
N LEU A 102 -3.97 8.68 -9.39
CA LEU A 102 -4.92 7.66 -9.81
C LEU A 102 -5.81 8.15 -10.98
N LYS A 103 -6.04 9.46 -11.10
CA LYS A 103 -6.75 10.07 -12.26
C LYS A 103 -6.10 9.77 -13.62
N GLY A 104 -4.83 9.37 -13.65
CA GLY A 104 -4.08 9.11 -14.87
C GLY A 104 -4.38 7.78 -15.54
N TYR A 105 -5.06 6.86 -14.85
CA TYR A 105 -5.38 5.55 -15.39
C TYR A 105 -6.70 5.53 -16.16
N ALA A 106 -6.78 4.66 -17.17
CA ALA A 106 -8.05 4.34 -17.79
C ALA A 106 -9.01 3.72 -16.74
N SER A 107 -10.32 3.93 -16.92
CA SER A 107 -11.37 3.51 -15.98
C SER A 107 -11.45 1.99 -15.73
N ASN A 108 -10.74 1.20 -16.54
CA ASN A 108 -10.65 -0.25 -16.40
C ASN A 108 -9.43 -0.76 -15.63
N VAL A 109 -8.49 0.11 -15.27
CA VAL A 109 -7.24 -0.29 -14.61
C VAL A 109 -7.41 -0.48 -13.12
N VAL A 110 -8.18 0.36 -12.44
CA VAL A 110 -8.50 0.18 -11.01
C VAL A 110 -10.01 0.14 -10.87
N ARG A 111 -10.53 -1.00 -10.42
CA ARG A 111 -11.96 -1.24 -10.26
C ARG A 111 -12.23 -1.80 -8.89
N ILE A 112 -13.32 -1.37 -8.27
CA ILE A 112 -13.83 -1.95 -7.04
C ILE A 112 -15.08 -2.73 -7.43
N ASN A 113 -15.11 -4.04 -7.18
CA ASN A 113 -16.29 -4.86 -7.45
C ASN A 113 -17.37 -4.65 -6.36
N ASN A 114 -18.56 -5.23 -6.54
CA ASN A 114 -19.67 -5.09 -5.57
C ASN A 114 -19.38 -5.71 -4.19
N GLU A 115 -18.41 -6.61 -4.11
CA GLU A 115 -17.89 -7.20 -2.87
C GLU A 115 -16.80 -6.31 -2.23
N GLY A 116 -16.45 -5.21 -2.89
CA GLY A 116 -15.42 -4.26 -2.53
C GLY A 116 -13.99 -4.67 -2.87
N THR A 117 -13.77 -5.88 -3.36
CA THR A 117 -12.43 -6.33 -3.78
C THR A 117 -11.92 -5.42 -4.89
N MET A 118 -10.70 -4.90 -4.70
CA MET A 118 -10.06 -4.05 -5.70
C MET A 118 -9.38 -4.93 -6.74
N SER A 119 -9.74 -4.72 -8.01
CA SER A 119 -9.10 -5.33 -9.16
C SER A 119 -8.23 -4.30 -9.86
N ILE A 120 -6.98 -4.67 -10.12
CA ILE A 120 -6.01 -3.88 -10.86
C ILE A 120 -5.57 -4.59 -12.13
N ARG A 121 -5.10 -3.82 -13.12
CA ARG A 121 -4.39 -4.37 -14.28
C ARG A 121 -2.92 -3.97 -14.23
N LEU A 122 -2.04 -4.93 -13.98
CA LEU A 122 -0.59 -4.73 -14.04
C LEU A 122 -0.07 -4.93 -15.47
N GLY A 123 1.00 -4.22 -15.84
CA GLY A 123 1.67 -4.43 -17.13
C GLY A 123 2.36 -5.79 -17.24
N ILE A 124 2.76 -6.37 -16.10
CA ILE A 124 3.41 -7.67 -16.01
C ILE A 124 2.48 -8.64 -15.28
N GLY A 125 2.29 -9.84 -15.86
CA GLY A 125 1.53 -10.91 -15.24
C GLY A 125 2.21 -11.50 -14.01
N MET A 126 1.43 -12.13 -13.12
CA MET A 126 1.91 -12.62 -11.82
C MET A 126 2.45 -14.06 -11.87
N THR A 127 2.41 -14.72 -13.03
CA THR A 127 2.97 -16.06 -13.24
C THR A 127 4.08 -16.02 -14.29
N GLU A 128 5.00 -16.99 -14.25
CA GLU A 128 6.15 -17.04 -15.15
C GLU A 128 5.74 -17.24 -16.62
N LYS A 129 4.65 -17.99 -16.86
CA LYS A 129 4.09 -18.24 -18.20
C LYS A 129 3.46 -17.01 -18.83
N ASP A 130 3.17 -15.97 -18.05
CA ASP A 130 2.74 -14.70 -18.59
C ASP A 130 3.92 -14.05 -19.31
N PRO A 131 3.78 -13.67 -20.61
CA PRO A 131 4.90 -13.17 -21.40
C PRO A 131 5.61 -12.04 -20.63
N PRO A 132 6.93 -12.15 -20.40
CA PRO A 132 7.66 -11.02 -19.87
C PRO A 132 7.51 -9.88 -20.88
N GLU A 133 7.16 -8.67 -20.41
CA GLU A 133 7.34 -7.50 -21.25
C GLU A 133 8.78 -7.51 -21.76
N LYS A 134 8.95 -7.20 -23.05
CA LYS A 134 10.27 -7.08 -23.66
C LYS A 134 11.12 -6.12 -22.83
N SER A 135 12.12 -6.70 -22.16
CA SER A 135 13.43 -6.10 -21.85
C SER A 135 13.46 -4.80 -21.02
N GLU A 136 13.97 -4.94 -19.79
CA GLU A 136 14.89 -4.08 -19.01
C GLU A 136 14.81 -2.53 -19.00
N VAL A 137 13.88 -1.86 -19.67
CA VAL A 137 13.77 -0.39 -19.56
C VAL A 137 12.31 0.06 -19.57
N PRO A 138 11.67 0.20 -18.39
CA PRO A 138 10.58 1.17 -18.27
C PRO A 138 11.15 2.55 -18.61
N SER A 139 10.50 3.26 -19.53
CA SER A 139 10.91 4.59 -19.97
C SER A 139 10.97 5.57 -18.79
N LEU A 140 11.78 6.63 -18.93
CA LEU A 140 11.66 7.83 -18.09
C LEU A 140 10.17 8.23 -17.97
N PRO A 141 9.75 8.88 -16.86
CA PRO A 141 8.37 9.33 -16.69
C PRO A 141 7.89 10.00 -17.98
N GLN A 142 6.86 9.43 -18.61
CA GLN A 142 6.41 9.92 -19.90
C GLN A 142 5.97 11.38 -19.75
N ILE A 143 6.54 12.27 -20.57
CA ILE A 143 6.22 13.70 -20.56
C ILE A 143 4.75 13.91 -20.96
N GLN A 144 4.20 13.02 -21.80
CA GLN A 144 2.83 13.08 -22.28
C GLN A 144 2.10 11.76 -22.04
N ARG A 145 0.85 11.86 -21.60
CA ARG A 145 -0.03 10.71 -21.35
C ARG A 145 -0.65 10.19 -22.64
N PRO A 146 -0.91 8.87 -22.75
CA PRO A 146 -1.76 8.33 -23.81
C PRO A 146 -3.17 8.93 -23.75
N GLU A 147 -3.77 9.19 -24.91
CA GLU A 147 -5.20 9.52 -24.99
C GLU A 147 -6.04 8.38 -24.39
N GLY A 148 -6.89 8.71 -23.42
CA GLY A 148 -7.69 7.72 -22.67
C GLY A 148 -7.07 7.18 -21.37
N GLY A 149 -5.87 7.64 -21.01
CA GLY A 149 -5.17 7.26 -19.77
C GLY A 149 -4.35 5.99 -19.89
N GLN A 150 -3.47 5.75 -18.91
CA GLN A 150 -2.58 4.60 -18.94
C GLN A 150 -3.39 3.30 -18.80
N ALA A 151 -3.12 2.33 -19.68
CA ALA A 151 -3.92 1.10 -19.81
C ALA A 151 -3.54 -0.02 -18.82
N SER A 152 -2.44 0.14 -18.09
CA SER A 152 -1.94 -0.79 -17.07
C SER A 152 -1.16 -0.03 -16.00
N MET A 153 -0.99 -0.61 -14.82
CA MET A 153 -0.25 -0.04 -13.70
C MET A 153 1.17 -0.62 -13.67
N THR A 154 2.17 0.25 -13.42
CA THR A 154 3.56 -0.17 -13.24
C THR A 154 3.81 -0.68 -11.82
N LEU A 155 5.03 -1.19 -11.56
CA LEU A 155 5.43 -1.58 -10.20
C LEU A 155 5.48 -0.38 -9.23
N SER A 156 5.82 0.83 -9.70
CA SER A 156 5.79 2.06 -8.88
C SER A 156 4.35 2.48 -8.55
N GLY A 157 3.45 2.37 -9.53
CA GLY A 157 2.01 2.57 -9.33
C GLY A 157 1.42 1.59 -8.32
N LEU A 158 1.81 0.31 -8.39
CA LEU A 158 1.40 -0.71 -7.41
C LEU A 158 1.92 -0.41 -6.01
N LEU A 159 3.20 -0.01 -5.87
CA LEU A 159 3.75 0.38 -4.57
C LEU A 159 2.97 1.56 -3.98
N SER A 160 2.67 2.57 -4.80
CA SER A 160 1.87 3.74 -4.40
C SER A 160 0.45 3.36 -3.96
N LEU A 161 -0.19 2.43 -4.68
CA LEU A 161 -1.51 1.91 -4.33
C LEU A 161 -1.48 1.17 -3.00
N LEU A 162 -0.54 0.24 -2.82
CA LEU A 162 -0.38 -0.50 -1.57
C LEU A 162 -0.14 0.45 -0.39
N TRP A 163 0.68 1.48 -0.57
CA TRP A 163 0.95 2.48 0.46
C TRP A 163 -0.31 3.28 0.85
N THR A 164 -1.11 3.64 -0.15
CA THR A 164 -2.38 4.36 0.04
C THR A 164 -3.40 3.50 0.77
N GLU A 165 -3.63 2.28 0.29
CA GLU A 165 -4.58 1.33 0.90
C GLU A 165 -4.14 0.89 2.31
N ALA A 166 -2.83 0.84 2.57
CA ALA A 166 -2.26 0.60 3.89
C ALA A 166 -2.41 1.81 4.85
N GLY A 167 -2.82 2.99 4.34
CA GLY A 167 -2.92 4.24 5.09
C GLY A 167 -1.56 4.78 5.55
N LEU A 168 -0.50 4.41 4.85
CA LEU A 168 0.88 4.79 5.18
C LEU A 168 1.27 6.16 4.61
N ASN A 169 0.46 6.72 3.72
CA ASN A 169 0.60 8.08 3.20
C ASN A 169 -0.14 9.14 4.06
N VAL A 170 -0.89 8.75 5.09
CA VAL A 170 -1.61 9.66 6.00
C VAL A 170 -0.88 9.72 7.34
N TRP A 171 -0.78 10.88 7.98
CA TRP A 171 -0.22 11.05 9.32
C TRP A 171 -1.22 11.66 10.30
N TYR A 172 -1.19 11.15 11.54
CA TYR A 172 -1.88 11.73 12.69
C TYR A 172 -0.92 11.75 13.89
N PRO A 173 -0.91 12.80 14.71
CA PRO A 173 -0.02 12.94 15.87
C PRO A 173 -0.11 11.78 16.86
N ASN A 174 -1.31 11.20 17.03
CA ASN A 174 -1.53 10.04 17.90
C ASN A 174 -0.79 8.75 17.45
N MET A 175 -0.17 8.76 16.26
CA MET A 175 0.67 7.71 15.73
C MET A 175 2.15 7.84 16.11
N ALA A 176 2.57 8.96 16.71
CA ALA A 176 3.96 9.19 17.11
C ALA A 176 4.51 8.01 17.90
N GLY A 177 5.69 7.49 17.47
CA GLY A 177 6.35 6.34 18.08
C GLY A 177 5.72 4.97 17.81
N LYS A 178 4.57 4.89 17.12
CA LYS A 178 3.84 3.62 16.90
C LYS A 178 4.17 2.96 15.56
N ARG A 179 4.64 3.73 14.56
CA ARG A 179 4.99 3.19 13.23
C ARG A 179 6.40 2.60 13.23
N ASN A 180 6.46 1.27 13.15
CA ASN A 180 7.69 0.49 13.03
C ASN A 180 7.58 -0.51 11.87
N ASP A 181 8.68 -1.21 11.58
CA ASP A 181 8.76 -2.23 10.53
C ASP A 181 7.60 -3.25 10.62
N SER A 182 7.27 -3.73 11.83
CA SER A 182 6.22 -4.73 12.05
C SER A 182 4.82 -4.20 11.74
N LEU A 183 4.50 -2.97 12.17
CA LEU A 183 3.21 -2.36 11.86
C LEU A 183 3.05 -2.10 10.36
N VAL A 184 4.12 -1.61 9.71
CA VAL A 184 4.13 -1.38 8.26
C VAL A 184 3.95 -2.69 7.51
N ARG A 185 4.69 -3.75 7.89
CA ARG A 185 4.51 -5.09 7.34
C ARG A 185 3.07 -5.57 7.46
N TYR A 186 2.49 -5.48 8.65
CA TYR A 186 1.10 -5.87 8.88
C TYR A 186 0.14 -5.11 7.96
N ARG A 187 0.25 -3.77 7.90
CA ARG A 187 -0.61 -2.92 7.08
C ARG A 187 -0.51 -3.24 5.59
N MET A 188 0.71 -3.42 5.09
CA MET A 188 0.97 -3.74 3.69
C MET A 188 0.39 -5.11 3.32
N LEU A 189 0.57 -6.12 4.18
CA LEU A 189 -0.01 -7.45 3.94
C LEU A 189 -1.54 -7.43 3.97
N GLU A 190 -2.15 -6.68 4.90
CA GLU A 190 -3.61 -6.53 4.95
C GLU A 190 -4.15 -5.81 3.71
N ALA A 191 -3.49 -4.74 3.26
CA ALA A 191 -3.85 -4.05 2.02
C ALA A 191 -3.73 -4.98 0.80
N ALA A 192 -2.61 -5.71 0.69
CA ALA A 192 -2.35 -6.61 -0.43
C ALA A 192 -3.38 -7.73 -0.57
N LYS A 193 -3.92 -8.25 0.54
CA LYS A 193 -5.01 -9.25 0.52
C LYS A 193 -6.30 -8.75 -0.13
N GLN A 194 -6.49 -7.43 -0.21
CA GLN A 194 -7.69 -6.81 -0.77
C GLN A 194 -7.55 -6.43 -2.24
N ILE A 195 -6.37 -6.64 -2.84
CA ILE A 195 -6.05 -6.23 -4.21
C ILE A 195 -5.81 -7.48 -5.06
N ARG A 196 -6.40 -7.53 -6.25
CA ARG A 196 -6.23 -8.61 -7.22
C ARG A 196 -5.70 -8.08 -8.55
N SER A 197 -4.80 -8.82 -9.19
CA SER A 197 -4.42 -8.62 -10.59
C SER A 197 -4.92 -9.82 -11.40
N GLY A 198 -5.98 -9.61 -12.19
CA GLY A 198 -6.69 -10.72 -12.83
C GLY A 198 -7.23 -11.71 -11.78
N ARG A 199 -6.76 -12.97 -11.85
CA ARG A 199 -7.10 -14.01 -10.85
C ARG A 199 -6.15 -14.05 -9.66
N ALA A 200 -4.99 -13.41 -9.72
CA ALA A 200 -4.00 -13.45 -8.65
C ALA A 200 -4.35 -12.45 -7.53
N CYS A 201 -4.31 -12.88 -6.27
CA CYS A 201 -4.37 -11.99 -5.11
C CYS A 201 -2.98 -11.45 -4.83
N ILE A 202 -2.79 -10.14 -4.72
CA ILE A 202 -1.46 -9.54 -4.49
C ILE A 202 -0.86 -10.03 -3.17
N GLY A 203 -1.69 -10.28 -2.14
CA GLY A 203 -1.26 -10.85 -0.86
C GLY A 203 -0.57 -12.21 -0.97
N ASP A 204 -0.93 -13.03 -1.97
CA ASP A 204 -0.33 -14.37 -2.18
C ASP A 204 1.06 -14.29 -2.86
N HIS A 205 1.40 -13.11 -3.39
CA HIS A 205 2.67 -12.86 -4.06
C HIS A 205 3.58 -11.90 -3.27
N LEU A 206 3.07 -11.22 -2.23
CA LEU A 206 3.79 -10.21 -1.46
C LEU A 206 4.54 -10.81 -0.27
N PHE A 207 5.86 -10.67 -0.28
CA PHE A 207 6.76 -11.11 0.78
C PHE A 207 7.50 -9.91 1.36
N ILE A 208 7.40 -9.72 2.67
CA ILE A 208 8.01 -8.59 3.39
C ILE A 208 8.96 -9.14 4.44
N GLY A 209 10.25 -8.84 4.27
CA GLY A 209 11.29 -9.34 5.14
C GLY A 209 11.18 -8.82 6.56
N VAL A 210 11.64 -9.63 7.52
CA VAL A 210 11.69 -9.29 8.95
C VAL A 210 13.13 -9.11 9.41
N ALA A 211 13.33 -8.33 10.48
CA ALA A 211 14.66 -8.05 11.02
C ALA A 211 15.32 -9.31 11.61
N ASP A 212 14.57 -10.10 12.37
CA ASP A 212 15.06 -11.35 12.97
C ASP A 212 14.83 -12.54 12.03
N SER A 213 15.91 -13.05 11.46
CA SER A 213 15.92 -14.21 10.58
C SER A 213 15.57 -15.53 11.28
N LYS A 214 15.61 -15.58 12.62
CA LYS A 214 15.24 -16.75 13.42
C LYS A 214 13.79 -16.70 13.91
N SER A 215 13.07 -15.62 13.61
CA SER A 215 11.68 -15.47 14.03
C SER A 215 10.77 -16.50 13.36
N LYS A 216 9.66 -16.85 14.03
CA LYS A 216 8.63 -17.75 13.47
C LYS A 216 8.13 -17.27 12.10
N VAL A 217 7.94 -15.95 11.96
CA VAL A 217 7.51 -15.32 10.71
C VAL A 217 8.52 -15.56 9.59
N ALA A 218 9.82 -15.45 9.85
CA ALA A 218 10.85 -15.74 8.86
C ALA A 218 10.79 -17.20 8.41
N SER A 219 10.69 -18.14 9.35
CA SER A 219 10.62 -19.57 9.07
C SER A 219 9.38 -19.97 8.27
N GLU A 220 8.20 -19.46 8.64
CA GLU A 220 6.94 -19.67 7.91
C GLU A 220 7.04 -19.13 6.47
N GLN A 221 7.69 -17.98 6.32
CA GLN A 221 7.89 -17.37 5.00
C GLN A 221 8.82 -18.21 4.12
N VAL A 222 9.93 -18.72 4.65
CA VAL A 222 10.83 -19.65 3.94
C VAL A 222 10.10 -20.94 3.54
N GLN A 223 9.27 -21.49 4.43
CA GLN A 223 8.50 -22.69 4.15
C GLN A 223 7.50 -22.46 3.01
N LEU A 224 6.77 -21.34 3.05
CA LEU A 224 5.85 -20.96 1.98
C LEU A 224 6.60 -20.74 0.66
N LEU A 225 7.71 -19.99 0.67
CA LEU A 225 8.57 -19.78 -0.50
C LEU A 225 9.08 -21.09 -1.10
N SER A 226 9.29 -22.14 -0.30
CA SER A 226 9.76 -23.46 -0.78
C SER A 226 8.63 -24.38 -1.27
N SER A 227 7.37 -23.95 -1.17
CA SER A 227 6.21 -24.77 -1.52
C SER A 227 6.01 -24.91 -3.03
N ALA A 228 5.39 -26.01 -3.47
CA ALA A 228 5.01 -26.21 -4.85
C ALA A 228 4.04 -25.12 -5.38
N GLU A 229 3.25 -24.52 -4.49
CA GLU A 229 2.27 -23.48 -4.83
C GLU A 229 2.88 -22.18 -5.35
N LEU A 230 4.17 -21.92 -5.09
CA LEU A 230 4.89 -20.74 -5.54
C LEU A 230 5.89 -21.03 -6.66
N SER A 231 5.97 -22.29 -7.12
CA SER A 231 6.99 -22.74 -8.07
C SER A 231 6.95 -22.02 -9.42
N ASP A 232 5.79 -21.54 -9.85
CA ASP A 232 5.57 -20.81 -11.11
C ASP A 232 5.10 -19.35 -10.90
N LYS A 233 5.06 -18.88 -9.65
CA LYS A 233 4.55 -17.54 -9.29
C LYS A 233 5.69 -16.54 -9.16
N ARG A 234 5.54 -15.39 -9.83
CA ARG A 234 6.42 -14.23 -9.61
C ARG A 234 6.17 -13.66 -8.22
N LEU A 235 7.23 -13.17 -7.58
CA LEU A 235 7.12 -12.60 -6.23
C LEU A 235 7.24 -11.09 -6.24
N LEU A 236 6.56 -10.46 -5.30
CA LEU A 236 6.71 -9.06 -4.92
C LEU A 236 7.46 -9.02 -3.59
N LEU A 237 8.70 -8.57 -3.62
CA LEU A 237 9.56 -8.52 -2.44
C LEU A 237 9.64 -7.09 -1.94
N LEU A 238 9.35 -6.86 -0.66
CA LEU A 238 9.45 -5.55 -0.03
C LEU A 238 10.41 -5.57 1.16
N SER A 239 11.32 -4.61 1.19
CA SER A 239 12.20 -4.38 2.34
C SER A 239 12.63 -2.91 2.38
N VAL A 240 13.58 -2.59 3.26
CA VAL A 240 14.27 -1.30 3.31
C VAL A 240 15.73 -1.55 2.93
N LEU A 241 16.36 -0.63 2.21
CA LEU A 241 17.80 -0.70 1.95
C LEU A 241 18.58 -0.70 3.29
N PRO A 242 19.69 -1.45 3.40
CA PRO A 242 20.56 -1.42 4.58
C PRO A 242 21.20 -0.04 4.74
N ARG A 243 21.89 0.23 5.85
CA ARG A 243 22.68 1.47 5.96
C ARG A 243 23.67 1.55 4.79
N TYR A 244 23.71 2.69 4.11
CA TYR A 244 24.65 2.90 3.02
C TYR A 244 26.10 2.79 3.51
N ASP A 245 26.93 2.20 2.67
CA ASP A 245 28.33 1.84 2.91
C ASP A 245 29.03 1.87 1.56
N ALA A 246 29.89 2.87 1.33
CA ALA A 246 30.50 3.10 0.03
C ALA A 246 31.39 1.93 -0.42
N GLU A 247 32.08 1.25 0.50
CA GLU A 247 32.98 0.15 0.17
C GLU A 247 32.24 -1.08 -0.36
N LYS A 248 30.97 -1.23 0.03
CA LYS A 248 30.09 -2.33 -0.39
C LYS A 248 29.20 -1.95 -1.56
N HIS A 249 28.66 -0.74 -1.56
CA HIS A 249 27.56 -0.35 -2.45
C HIS A 249 27.97 0.46 -3.69
N GLU A 250 29.22 0.92 -3.76
CA GLU A 250 29.77 1.51 -5.00
C GLU A 250 30.43 0.46 -5.92
N LYS A 251 30.69 -0.74 -5.41
CA LYS A 251 31.15 -1.88 -6.22
C LYS A 251 29.96 -2.52 -6.94
N PRO A 252 30.20 -3.24 -8.07
CA PRO A 252 29.16 -4.03 -8.72
C PRO A 252 28.49 -4.98 -7.74
N LEU A 253 27.18 -4.80 -7.55
CA LEU A 253 26.38 -5.62 -6.65
C LEU A 253 25.88 -6.85 -7.40
N LYS A 254 26.03 -8.04 -6.78
CA LYS A 254 25.50 -9.29 -7.35
C LYS A 254 24.04 -9.57 -6.95
N PHE A 255 23.63 -9.04 -5.81
CA PHE A 255 22.30 -9.23 -5.24
C PHE A 255 21.74 -7.93 -4.69
N LEU A 256 20.41 -7.86 -4.63
CA LEU A 256 19.65 -6.71 -4.14
C LEU A 256 19.88 -6.53 -2.63
N PRO A 257 20.43 -5.39 -2.19
CA PRO A 257 20.68 -5.14 -0.77
C PRO A 257 19.36 -4.93 0.00
N MET A 258 19.18 -5.67 1.10
CA MET A 258 18.00 -5.59 1.97
C MET A 258 18.43 -5.61 3.45
N ARG A 259 17.91 -4.66 4.25
CA ARG A 259 18.13 -4.60 5.70
C ARG A 259 17.43 -5.74 6.43
N ASN A 260 16.13 -5.90 6.14
CA ASN A 260 15.30 -6.94 6.74
C ASN A 260 15.26 -8.11 5.77
N PHE A 261 16.22 -9.03 5.89
CA PHE A 261 16.37 -10.20 5.00
C PHE A 261 15.75 -11.48 5.58
N GLY A 262 15.31 -11.48 6.85
CA GLY A 262 14.67 -12.63 7.46
C GLY A 262 13.44 -13.08 6.65
N GLY A 263 13.43 -14.34 6.23
CA GLY A 263 12.34 -14.91 5.43
C GLY A 263 12.39 -14.60 3.93
N MET A 264 13.42 -13.92 3.43
CA MET A 264 13.50 -13.48 2.03
C MET A 264 14.45 -14.36 1.19
N PRO A 265 14.18 -14.56 -0.10
CA PRO A 265 15.11 -15.25 -1.00
C PRO A 265 16.31 -14.34 -1.33
N LEU A 266 17.47 -14.95 -1.60
CA LEU A 266 18.61 -14.21 -2.14
C LEU A 266 18.27 -13.74 -3.56
N THR A 267 18.18 -12.42 -3.74
CA THR A 267 17.64 -11.84 -4.98
C THR A 267 18.76 -11.33 -5.87
N PHE A 268 19.03 -12.03 -6.96
CA PHE A 268 20.06 -11.69 -7.93
C PHE A 268 19.58 -10.68 -8.97
N PHE A 269 20.51 -9.89 -9.50
CA PHE A 269 20.22 -9.06 -10.68
C PHE A 269 20.26 -9.89 -11.97
N ASN A 270 19.57 -9.43 -13.02
CA ASN A 270 19.59 -10.07 -14.34
C ASN A 270 20.89 -9.79 -15.11
N SER A 271 21.55 -8.67 -14.81
CA SER A 271 22.75 -8.21 -15.48
C SER A 271 23.58 -7.33 -14.54
N ASP A 272 24.88 -7.18 -14.82
CA ASP A 272 25.79 -6.36 -14.00
C ASP A 272 25.38 -4.88 -13.96
N GLY A 273 24.71 -4.38 -15.02
CA GLY A 273 24.22 -3.01 -15.12
C GLY A 273 22.82 -2.78 -14.54
N HIS A 274 22.15 -3.81 -14.01
CA HIS A 274 20.77 -3.67 -13.53
C HIS A 274 20.69 -2.67 -12.35
N TRP A 275 21.60 -2.76 -11.38
CA TRP A 275 21.62 -1.81 -10.25
C TRP A 275 21.96 -0.38 -10.71
N ASP A 276 22.87 -0.21 -11.67
CA ASP A 276 23.16 1.10 -12.25
C ASP A 276 21.96 1.71 -12.98
N SER A 277 21.15 0.88 -13.65
CA SER A 277 19.86 1.29 -14.20
C SER A 277 18.90 1.75 -13.11
N VAL A 278 18.82 1.04 -11.97
CA VAL A 278 18.00 1.48 -10.81
C VAL A 278 18.47 2.84 -10.30
N LYS A 279 19.78 3.04 -10.08
CA LYS A 279 20.34 4.31 -9.61
C LYS A 279 20.00 5.49 -10.54
N ARG A 280 20.04 5.26 -11.86
CA ARG A 280 19.68 6.29 -12.86
C ARG A 280 18.18 6.61 -12.87
N ARG A 281 17.31 5.63 -12.61
CA ARG A 281 15.85 5.81 -12.56
C ARG A 281 15.37 6.44 -11.26
N PHE A 282 16.07 6.19 -10.16
CA PHE A 282 15.75 6.67 -8.81
C PHE A 282 16.92 7.47 -8.22
N PRO A 283 17.34 8.57 -8.89
CA PRO A 283 18.50 9.34 -8.45
C PRO A 283 18.27 10.01 -7.09
N LEU A 284 17.04 10.38 -6.81
CA LEU A 284 16.64 11.06 -5.58
C LEU A 284 16.71 10.11 -4.38
N GLU A 285 16.12 8.93 -4.51
CA GLU A 285 16.14 7.89 -3.48
C GLU A 285 17.57 7.41 -3.26
N TYR A 286 18.35 7.23 -4.33
CA TYR A 286 19.74 6.84 -4.20
C TYR A 286 20.58 7.90 -3.47
N ALA A 287 20.43 9.18 -3.83
CA ALA A 287 21.10 10.27 -3.12
C ALA A 287 20.67 10.36 -1.65
N ALA A 288 19.37 10.21 -1.37
CA ALA A 288 18.86 10.20 0.00
C ALA A 288 19.43 9.01 0.79
N TRP A 289 19.53 7.83 0.18
CA TRP A 289 20.14 6.65 0.80
C TRP A 289 21.60 6.88 1.19
N LYS A 290 22.39 7.50 0.30
CA LYS A 290 23.79 7.89 0.59
C LYS A 290 23.89 8.83 1.79
N ASN A 291 22.89 9.69 1.97
CA ASN A 291 22.78 10.63 3.07
C ASN A 291 22.10 10.05 4.33
N GLY A 292 21.92 8.72 4.40
CA GLY A 292 21.32 8.05 5.56
C GLY A 292 19.79 8.04 5.60
N GLY A 293 19.13 8.46 4.52
CA GLY A 293 17.68 8.40 4.37
C GLY A 293 17.14 6.97 4.32
N LYS A 294 15.89 6.80 4.75
CA LYS A 294 15.19 5.52 4.75
C LYS A 294 14.55 5.27 3.38
N VAL A 295 15.09 4.30 2.66
CA VAL A 295 14.60 3.97 1.30
C VAL A 295 14.01 2.57 1.28
N VAL A 296 12.73 2.50 0.94
CA VAL A 296 12.01 1.26 0.67
C VAL A 296 12.46 0.74 -0.69
N VAL A 297 12.70 -0.57 -0.76
CA VAL A 297 12.97 -1.28 -2.00
C VAL A 297 11.84 -2.28 -2.25
N PHE A 298 11.27 -2.21 -3.45
CA PHE A 298 10.20 -3.11 -3.87
C PHE A 298 10.57 -3.74 -5.22
N ALA A 299 10.59 -5.06 -5.26
CA ALA A 299 11.08 -5.81 -6.41
C ALA A 299 10.05 -6.83 -6.89
N LEU A 300 9.82 -6.84 -8.20
CA LEU A 300 9.16 -7.95 -8.88
C LEU A 300 10.23 -8.94 -9.31
N THR A 301 10.07 -10.22 -8.98
CA THR A 301 11.06 -11.25 -9.26
C THR A 301 10.51 -12.39 -10.10
N SER A 302 11.42 -13.23 -10.61
CA SER A 302 11.09 -14.59 -11.05
C SER A 302 10.46 -15.40 -9.92
N PRO A 303 9.88 -16.57 -10.22
CA PRO A 303 9.67 -17.59 -9.21
C PRO A 303 10.98 -17.96 -8.51
N VAL A 304 10.85 -18.54 -7.33
CA VAL A 304 12.00 -18.97 -6.54
C VAL A 304 12.66 -20.21 -7.12
N SER A 305 13.99 -20.21 -7.11
CA SER A 305 14.81 -21.40 -7.28
C SER A 305 15.26 -21.88 -5.91
N VAL A 306 14.85 -23.09 -5.54
CA VAL A 306 15.24 -23.76 -4.29
C VAL A 306 16.40 -24.70 -4.60
N THR A 307 17.54 -24.49 -3.94
CA THR A 307 18.74 -25.32 -4.10
C THR A 307 19.28 -25.75 -2.73
N SER A 308 20.27 -26.63 -2.71
CA SER A 308 20.99 -26.99 -1.47
C SER A 308 21.68 -25.79 -0.79
N ARG A 309 21.89 -24.68 -1.51
CA ARG A 309 22.48 -23.44 -0.97
C ARG A 309 21.44 -22.47 -0.42
N GLY A 310 20.15 -22.80 -0.52
CA GLY A 310 19.03 -21.96 -0.11
C GLY A 310 18.14 -21.52 -1.27
N ILE A 311 17.27 -20.56 -0.97
CA ILE A 311 16.25 -20.04 -1.89
C ILE A 311 16.78 -18.76 -2.54
N SER A 312 16.63 -18.67 -3.86
CA SER A 312 17.01 -17.50 -4.63
C SER A 312 15.97 -17.11 -5.67
N ALA A 313 15.99 -15.86 -6.11
CA ALA A 313 15.15 -15.36 -7.20
C ALA A 313 15.94 -14.34 -8.03
N ARG A 314 15.47 -14.03 -9.24
CA ARG A 314 16.03 -12.96 -10.08
C ARG A 314 15.09 -11.76 -10.10
N ALA A 315 15.61 -10.57 -9.82
CA ALA A 315 14.83 -9.33 -9.90
C ALA A 315 14.57 -8.98 -11.37
N HIS A 316 13.31 -8.84 -11.76
CA HIS A 316 12.90 -8.32 -13.06
C HIS A 316 12.76 -6.81 -13.05
N GLN A 317 12.11 -6.27 -12.02
CA GLN A 317 11.95 -4.85 -11.82
C GLN A 317 12.24 -4.51 -10.37
N ILE A 318 12.84 -3.34 -10.17
CA ILE A 318 13.12 -2.77 -8.86
C ILE A 318 12.66 -1.33 -8.89
N VAL A 319 11.89 -0.96 -7.86
CA VAL A 319 11.47 0.41 -7.59
C VAL A 319 11.93 0.81 -6.19
N LEU A 320 12.32 2.07 -6.05
CA LEU A 320 12.71 2.66 -4.78
C LEU A 320 11.66 3.70 -4.37
N MET A 321 11.48 3.88 -3.06
CA MET A 321 10.64 4.95 -2.51
C MET A 321 11.31 5.50 -1.26
N LEU A 322 11.63 6.79 -1.26
CA LEU A 322 12.10 7.50 -0.08
C LEU A 322 10.91 7.68 0.88
N VAL A 323 11.14 7.41 2.16
CA VAL A 323 10.15 7.60 3.21
C VAL A 323 10.76 8.32 4.41
N SER A 324 9.93 9.09 5.13
CA SER A 324 10.30 9.71 6.40
C SER A 324 10.47 8.67 7.52
N ASP A 325 10.87 9.13 8.70
CA ASP A 325 10.91 8.28 9.90
C ASP A 325 9.53 7.69 10.24
N ASN A 326 8.47 8.44 9.96
CA ASN A 326 7.07 8.05 10.14
C ASN A 326 6.45 7.32 8.93
N TRP A 327 7.30 6.86 7.99
CA TRP A 327 6.91 6.08 6.80
C TRP A 327 6.02 6.81 5.79
N ILE A 328 5.96 8.14 5.88
CA ILE A 328 5.32 8.96 4.85
C ILE A 328 6.25 9.02 3.63
N PRO A 329 5.77 8.72 2.41
CA PRO A 329 6.54 8.88 1.17
C PRO A 329 6.98 10.33 0.95
N LEU A 330 8.16 10.50 0.37
CA LEU A 330 8.75 11.81 0.11
C LEU A 330 9.28 11.86 -1.33
N ASP A 331 8.94 12.90 -2.07
CA ASP A 331 9.41 13.10 -3.45
C ASP A 331 10.57 14.12 -3.52
N SER A 332 10.97 14.72 -2.38
CA SER A 332 12.13 15.62 -2.32
C SER A 332 12.81 15.70 -0.95
N SER A 333 14.03 16.22 -0.91
CA SER A 333 14.73 16.55 0.34
C SER A 333 14.05 17.68 1.10
N TYR A 334 13.42 18.63 0.40
CA TYR A 334 12.66 19.72 1.02
C TYR A 334 11.39 19.19 1.68
N GLU A 335 10.68 18.26 1.05
CA GLU A 335 9.56 17.55 1.69
C GLU A 335 9.99 16.85 2.98
N ALA A 336 11.19 16.27 3.02
CA ALA A 336 11.71 15.65 4.25
C ALA A 336 11.93 16.66 5.38
N ILE A 337 12.22 17.92 5.06
CA ILE A 337 12.33 19.01 6.04
C ILE A 337 10.93 19.42 6.50
N VAL A 338 10.01 19.63 5.55
CA VAL A 338 8.64 20.05 5.84
C VAL A 338 7.88 18.99 6.62
N SER A 339 7.98 17.71 6.27
CA SER A 339 7.31 16.62 6.98
C SER A 339 7.76 16.56 8.44
N ARG A 340 9.07 16.73 8.71
CA ARG A 340 9.59 16.80 10.09
C ARG A 340 9.02 17.99 10.86
N LYS A 341 8.83 19.14 10.20
CA LYS A 341 8.21 20.32 10.82
C LYS A 341 6.73 20.08 11.11
N LEU A 342 5.99 19.49 10.17
CA LEU A 342 4.58 19.08 10.38
C LEU A 342 4.44 18.11 11.56
N ASP A 343 5.36 17.14 11.66
CA ASP A 343 5.39 16.18 12.75
C ASP A 343 5.63 16.87 14.10
N ALA A 344 6.61 17.79 14.16
CA ALA A 344 6.94 18.57 15.35
C ALA A 344 5.82 19.52 15.79
N GLU A 345 5.07 20.08 14.83
CA GLU A 345 3.89 20.92 15.07
C GLU A 345 2.61 20.10 15.33
N HIS A 346 2.72 18.78 15.43
CA HIS A 346 1.59 17.87 15.66
C HIS A 346 0.44 18.07 14.64
N ARG A 347 0.81 18.24 13.36
CA ARG A 347 -0.17 18.42 12.28
C ARG A 347 -0.77 17.10 11.82
N HIS A 348 -2.02 17.15 11.34
CA HIS A 348 -2.66 16.05 10.62
C HIS A 348 -2.50 16.30 9.13
N TYR A 349 -1.96 15.33 8.38
CA TYR A 349 -1.74 15.53 6.95
C TYR A 349 -1.79 14.23 6.16
N VAL A 350 -1.93 14.35 4.85
CA VAL A 350 -1.81 13.25 3.89
C VAL A 350 -0.89 13.67 2.75
N LYS A 351 0.02 12.76 2.36
CA LYS A 351 0.81 12.85 1.14
C LYS A 351 -0.02 12.25 -0.01
N PRO A 352 -0.48 13.04 -0.99
CA PRO A 352 -1.14 12.49 -2.16
C PRO A 352 -0.12 11.70 -2.99
N MET A 353 -0.47 10.47 -3.33
CA MET A 353 0.43 9.60 -4.08
C MET A 353 0.37 9.90 -5.57
N ARG A 354 1.54 9.88 -6.23
CA ARG A 354 1.66 10.17 -7.66
C ARG A 354 1.37 8.96 -8.56
N TYR A 355 1.40 7.72 -8.05
CA TYR A 355 1.20 6.51 -8.87
C TYR A 355 2.10 6.53 -10.13
N ASP A 356 1.52 6.35 -11.32
CA ASP A 356 2.21 6.47 -12.62
C ASP A 356 1.94 7.84 -13.30
N ALA A 357 1.58 8.87 -12.55
CA ALA A 357 1.33 10.19 -13.11
C ALA A 357 2.57 10.74 -13.82
N SER A 358 2.35 11.52 -14.88
CA SER A 358 3.39 12.19 -15.63
C SER A 358 4.10 13.21 -14.74
N ALA A 359 5.35 13.55 -15.09
CA ALA A 359 6.04 14.68 -14.48
C ALA A 359 5.29 16.01 -14.68
N SER A 360 4.45 16.12 -15.71
CA SER A 360 3.61 17.30 -15.96
C SER A 360 2.37 17.40 -15.06
N ASP A 361 1.99 16.31 -14.39
CA ASP A 361 0.88 16.33 -13.44
C ASP A 361 1.29 16.97 -12.13
N VAL A 362 0.61 18.05 -11.77
CA VAL A 362 0.82 18.76 -10.51
C VAL A 362 -0.19 18.27 -9.47
N PHE A 363 0.33 17.95 -8.29
CA PHE A 363 -0.43 17.64 -7.09
C PHE A 363 0.25 18.36 -5.93
N PRO A 364 -0.50 18.89 -4.95
CA PRO A 364 0.10 19.43 -3.74
C PRO A 364 1.02 18.42 -3.05
N ASP A 365 2.13 18.85 -2.48
CA ASP A 365 3.01 17.94 -1.75
C ASP A 365 2.35 17.34 -0.51
N PHE A 366 1.50 18.10 0.17
CA PHE A 366 0.72 17.64 1.31
C PHE A 366 -0.69 18.23 1.29
N TYR A 367 -1.63 17.53 1.91
CA TYR A 367 -2.89 18.15 2.36
C TYR A 367 -2.95 18.15 3.87
N LEU A 368 -3.18 19.31 4.47
CA LEU A 368 -3.46 19.46 5.89
C LEU A 368 -4.92 19.12 6.17
N LEU A 369 -5.13 18.26 7.16
CA LEU A 369 -6.42 17.67 7.51
C LEU A 369 -7.01 18.27 8.80
N ASP A 370 -6.28 19.17 9.45
CA ASP A 370 -6.60 19.79 10.75
C ASP A 370 -6.89 21.29 10.64
N THR A 371 -7.14 21.80 9.43
CA THR A 371 -7.49 23.21 9.24
C THR A 371 -8.96 23.47 9.56
N ARG A 372 -9.34 24.74 9.74
CA ARG A 372 -10.75 25.13 9.98
C ARG A 372 -11.68 24.88 8.79
N SER A 373 -11.11 24.54 7.63
CA SER A 373 -11.85 24.19 6.41
C SER A 373 -12.52 22.82 6.56
N ASP A 374 -13.69 22.66 5.96
CA ASP A 374 -14.37 21.38 5.82
C ASP A 374 -13.74 20.47 4.75
N LYS A 375 -12.75 21.00 4.01
CA LYS A 375 -11.99 20.30 2.98
C LYS A 375 -10.50 20.26 3.33
N PRO A 376 -9.77 19.22 2.90
CA PRO A 376 -8.31 19.16 3.00
C PRO A 376 -7.66 20.41 2.40
N PHE A 377 -6.71 21.00 3.11
CA PHE A 377 -6.03 22.22 2.68
C PHE A 377 -4.71 21.88 1.97
N PRO A 378 -4.57 22.21 0.67
CA PRO A 378 -3.36 21.89 -0.09
C PRO A 378 -2.16 22.71 0.40
N MET A 379 -0.98 22.09 0.47
CA MET A 379 0.28 22.71 0.83
C MET A 379 1.37 22.23 -0.12
N GLU A 380 2.04 23.18 -0.77
CA GLU A 380 3.17 22.95 -1.67
C GLU A 380 4.49 23.27 -0.96
N VAL A 381 5.54 22.54 -1.30
CA VAL A 381 6.92 22.76 -0.87
C VAL A 381 7.72 23.31 -2.04
N PHE A 382 8.20 24.54 -1.91
CA PHE A 382 8.98 25.25 -2.93
C PHE A 382 10.49 25.14 -2.69
#